data_AF-A0A932G293-F1
#
_entry.id   AF-A0A932G293-F1
#
_cell.length_a   1.000
_cell.length_b   1.000
_cell.length_c   1.000
_cell.angle_alpha   90.00
_cell.angle_beta   90.00
_cell.angle_gamma   90.00
#
_symmetry.space_group_name_H-M   'P 1'
#
loop_
_entity.id
_entity.type
_entity.pdbx_description
1 polymer ?
#
loop_
_entity_poly.entity_id
_entity_poly.type
_entity_poly.pdbx_seq_one_letter_code
_entity_poly.pdbx_strand_id
1 'polypeptide(L)'
;MRAKLQLACLAAAAAASLATSAPRGFRSYPAWRPHQVNHVVGGSVVGVWAARSGREGVGIVVQVRQAYQPGAGEGMLVVDSASTVLELGRRRIRPGRVVPGPSPGGASRTYLVFRFDGLGSWNAGERSARLRLALVVGGAPRELLVDLGQSRLSAHGTRTDPSVAR
;
A
#
# COMPACT_ATOMS: atom_id res chain seq x y z
N MET A 1 25.71 43.41 -21.29
CA MET A 1 24.24 43.47 -21.05
C MET A 1 23.56 42.10 -21.10
N ARG A 2 23.86 41.23 -22.09
CA ARG A 2 23.26 39.88 -22.21
C ARG A 2 23.43 38.96 -20.99
N ALA A 3 24.60 38.94 -20.36
CA ALA A 3 24.87 38.08 -19.20
C ALA A 3 23.98 38.41 -17.97
N LYS A 4 23.68 39.69 -17.74
CA LYS A 4 22.80 40.12 -16.63
C LYS A 4 21.34 39.70 -16.87
N LEU A 5 20.89 39.74 -18.13
CA LEU A 5 19.55 39.31 -18.51
C LEU A 5 19.37 37.80 -18.37
N GLN A 6 20.36 37.01 -18.78
CA GLN A 6 20.36 35.55 -18.62
C GLN A 6 20.30 35.13 -17.16
N LEU A 7 21.05 35.80 -16.28
CA LEU A 7 21.03 35.52 -14.84
C LEU A 7 19.66 35.80 -14.22
N ALA A 8 19.01 36.91 -14.61
CA ALA A 8 17.68 37.28 -14.14
C ALA A 8 16.61 36.27 -14.59
N CYS A 9 16.66 35.82 -15.85
CA CYS A 9 15.75 34.79 -16.35
C CYS A 9 15.93 33.44 -15.63
N LEU A 10 17.18 33.03 -15.37
CA LEU A 10 17.48 31.81 -14.61
C LEU A 10 16.96 31.89 -13.17
N ALA A 11 17.15 33.03 -12.50
CA ALA A 11 16.64 33.25 -11.15
C ALA A 11 15.11 33.21 -11.10
N ALA A 12 14.43 33.84 -12.07
CA ALA A 12 12.97 33.82 -12.18
C ALA A 12 12.42 32.41 -12.45
N ALA A 13 13.05 31.65 -13.35
CA ALA A 13 12.66 30.28 -13.65
C ALA A 13 12.89 29.33 -12.45
N ALA A 14 14.00 29.49 -11.72
CA ALA A 14 14.28 28.73 -10.51
C ALA A 14 13.27 29.05 -9.39
N ALA A 15 12.95 30.33 -9.18
CA ALA A 15 11.94 30.77 -8.21
C ALA A 15 10.54 30.23 -8.58
N ALA A 16 10.15 30.29 -9.85
CA ALA A 16 8.89 29.72 -10.33
C ALA A 16 8.84 28.20 -10.15
N SER A 17 9.95 27.48 -10.38
CA SER A 17 10.04 26.03 -10.19
C SER A 17 9.94 25.62 -8.72
N LEU A 18 10.50 26.42 -7.80
CA LEU A 18 10.35 26.22 -6.36
C LEU A 18 8.92 26.51 -5.89
N ALA A 19 8.30 27.58 -6.42
CA ALA A 19 6.92 27.95 -6.10
C ALA A 19 5.88 26.94 -6.63
N THR A 20 6.21 26.19 -7.70
CA THR A 20 5.30 25.22 -8.34
C THR A 20 5.59 23.77 -7.96
N SER A 21 6.43 23.52 -6.94
CA SER A 21 6.69 22.15 -6.51
C SER A 21 5.37 21.44 -6.16
N ALA A 22 5.12 20.29 -6.81
CA ALA A 22 3.85 19.59 -6.64
C ALA A 22 3.62 19.30 -5.15
N PRO A 23 2.41 19.60 -4.61
CA PRO A 23 2.09 19.37 -3.21
C PRO A 23 2.42 17.94 -2.81
N ARG A 24 2.90 17.71 -1.57
CA ARG A 24 3.40 16.39 -1.12
C ARG A 24 2.46 15.22 -1.44
N GLY A 25 1.14 15.44 -1.42
CA GLY A 25 0.12 14.44 -1.76
C GLY A 25 0.13 13.95 -3.22
N PHE A 26 0.60 14.77 -4.18
CA PHE A 26 0.70 14.38 -5.60
C PHE A 26 1.92 13.49 -5.90
N ARG A 27 2.90 13.43 -4.99
CA ARG A 27 4.11 12.62 -5.19
C ARG A 27 3.87 11.12 -4.97
N SER A 28 2.79 10.76 -4.29
CA SER A 28 2.43 9.37 -3.96
C SER A 28 1.36 8.79 -4.89
N TYR A 29 1.05 9.48 -5.99
CA TYR A 29 0.03 9.05 -6.92
C TYR A 29 0.60 8.06 -7.96
N PRO A 30 -0.14 6.98 -8.31
CA PRO A 30 -1.43 6.56 -7.74
C PRO A 30 -1.31 5.91 -6.35
N ALA A 31 -2.32 6.15 -5.50
CA ALA A 31 -2.37 5.63 -4.14
C ALA A 31 -3.27 4.38 -4.06
N TRP A 32 -2.66 3.23 -3.82
CA TRP A 32 -3.28 1.95 -3.55
C TRP A 32 -3.65 1.85 -2.08
N ARG A 33 -4.87 1.39 -1.79
CA ARG A 33 -5.37 1.20 -0.43
C ARG A 33 -6.27 -0.02 -0.35
N PRO A 34 -6.17 -0.82 0.72
CA PRO A 34 -7.20 -1.82 1.04
C PRO A 34 -8.56 -1.14 1.27
N HIS A 35 -9.63 -1.76 0.80
CA HIS A 35 -10.99 -1.30 1.11
C HIS A 35 -11.34 -1.54 2.59
N GLN A 36 -10.84 -2.65 3.14
CA GLN A 36 -11.05 -3.03 4.53
C GLN A 36 -9.71 -3.25 5.21
N VAL A 37 -9.54 -2.56 6.34
CA VAL A 37 -8.29 -2.59 7.11
C VAL A 37 -8.24 -3.78 8.06
N ASN A 38 -9.35 -4.17 8.69
CA ASN A 38 -9.35 -5.24 9.69
C ASN A 38 -10.18 -6.42 9.24
N HIS A 39 -9.66 -7.63 9.40
CA HIS A 39 -10.26 -8.90 9.02
C HIS A 39 -10.24 -9.85 10.20
N VAL A 40 -11.23 -10.73 10.33
CA VAL A 40 -11.21 -11.80 11.35
C VAL A 40 -10.80 -13.10 10.66
N VAL A 41 -9.67 -13.67 11.08
CA VAL A 41 -9.12 -14.90 10.51
C VAL A 41 -8.72 -15.84 11.64
N GLY A 42 -9.37 -17.02 11.71
CA GLY A 42 -9.08 -18.01 12.74
C GLY A 42 -9.21 -17.47 14.17
N GLY A 43 -10.20 -16.61 14.42
CA GLY A 43 -10.41 -15.97 15.73
C GLY A 43 -9.48 -14.79 16.04
N SER A 44 -8.50 -14.49 15.19
CA SER A 44 -7.61 -13.34 15.36
C SER A 44 -8.00 -12.17 14.45
N VAL A 45 -7.67 -10.95 14.86
CA VAL A 45 -7.87 -9.75 14.03
C VAL A 45 -6.61 -9.49 13.21
N VAL A 46 -6.73 -9.56 11.89
CA VAL A 46 -5.67 -9.27 10.93
C VAL A 46 -5.88 -7.88 10.35
N GLY A 47 -5.00 -6.95 10.71
CA GLY A 47 -4.90 -5.62 10.12
C GLY A 47 -4.08 -5.66 8.83
N VAL A 48 -4.60 -5.08 7.76
CA VAL A 48 -3.94 -4.94 6.45
C VAL A 48 -4.05 -3.49 5.97
N TRP A 49 -2.93 -2.83 5.73
CA TRP A 49 -2.91 -1.45 5.23
C TRP A 49 -1.73 -1.19 4.29
N ALA A 50 -1.91 -0.24 3.38
CA ALA A 50 -0.80 0.25 2.56
C ALA A 50 0.05 1.23 3.37
N ALA A 51 1.29 0.86 3.68
CA ALA A 51 2.25 1.75 4.34
C ALA A 51 3.00 2.63 3.33
N ARG A 52 3.15 2.16 2.08
CA ARG A 52 3.69 2.94 0.97
C ARG A 52 2.91 2.63 -0.29
N SER A 53 2.65 3.64 -1.11
CA SER A 53 2.09 3.46 -2.43
C SER A 53 2.63 4.53 -3.37
N GLY A 54 2.74 4.19 -4.65
CA GLY A 54 3.00 5.17 -5.70
C GLY A 54 3.30 4.52 -7.05
N ARG A 55 4.14 5.20 -7.82
CA ARG A 55 4.51 4.81 -9.19
C ARG A 55 5.24 3.47 -9.28
N GLU A 56 5.93 3.04 -8.24
CA GLU A 56 6.76 1.82 -8.25
C GLU A 56 6.07 0.61 -7.58
N GLY A 57 4.81 0.75 -7.22
CA GLY A 57 3.99 -0.31 -6.65
C GLY A 57 3.46 0.03 -5.26
N VAL A 58 3.29 -0.99 -4.43
CA VAL A 58 2.67 -0.88 -3.11
C VAL A 58 3.41 -1.68 -2.05
N GLY A 59 3.60 -1.08 -0.88
CA GLY A 59 4.08 -1.70 0.34
C GLY A 59 2.90 -1.94 1.28
N ILE A 60 2.60 -3.20 1.55
CA ILE A 60 1.51 -3.64 2.43
C ILE A 60 2.08 -4.06 3.76
N VAL A 61 1.46 -3.60 4.83
CA VAL A 61 1.68 -4.12 6.16
C VAL A 61 0.54 -5.07 6.50
N VAL A 62 0.90 -6.24 7.00
CA VAL A 62 0.02 -7.19 7.65
C VAL A 62 0.38 -7.21 9.13
N GLN A 63 -0.59 -7.09 10.00
CA GLN A 63 -0.41 -7.21 11.44
C GLN A 63 -1.49 -8.14 11.99
N VAL A 64 -1.12 -9.07 12.86
CA VAL A 64 -2.11 -9.82 13.63
C VAL A 64 -2.16 -9.29 15.05
N ARG A 65 -3.36 -8.91 15.47
CA ARG A 65 -3.73 -8.68 16.87
C ARG A 65 -4.57 -9.89 17.28
N GLN A 66 -4.02 -10.73 18.14
CA GLN A 66 -4.74 -11.87 18.68
C GLN A 66 -5.97 -11.36 19.43
N ALA A 67 -7.16 -11.90 19.13
CA ALA A 67 -8.29 -11.72 20.04
C ALA A 67 -7.99 -12.58 21.26
N TYR A 68 -8.15 -12.01 22.46
CA TYR A 68 -7.92 -12.73 23.71
C TYR A 68 -8.74 -14.02 23.75
N GLN A 69 -8.09 -15.16 23.53
CA GLN A 69 -8.61 -16.48 23.84
C GLN A 69 -7.76 -17.04 24.99
N PRO A 70 -8.35 -17.28 26.17
CA PRO A 70 -7.62 -17.91 27.28
C PRO A 70 -7.08 -19.28 26.83
N GLY A 71 -5.77 -19.48 26.96
CA GLY A 71 -5.10 -20.75 26.61
C GLY A 71 -4.55 -20.85 25.19
N ALA A 72 -4.84 -19.89 24.31
CA ALA A 72 -4.12 -19.78 23.04
C ALA A 72 -2.77 -19.12 23.32
N GLY A 73 -1.68 -19.88 23.24
CA GLY A 73 -0.31 -19.33 23.30
C GLY A 73 -0.12 -18.16 22.32
N GLU A 74 0.94 -17.37 22.49
CA GLU A 74 1.24 -16.23 21.62
C GLU A 74 1.09 -16.63 20.14
N GLY A 75 0.07 -16.06 19.49
CA GLY A 75 -0.30 -16.39 18.12
C GLY A 75 0.74 -15.84 17.16
N MET A 76 1.77 -16.63 16.85
CA MET A 76 2.76 -16.28 15.86
C MET A 76 2.09 -16.16 14.48
N LEU A 77 2.13 -14.96 13.90
CA LEU A 77 1.83 -14.77 12.48
C LEU A 77 3.05 -15.18 11.67
N VAL A 78 2.87 -16.14 10.78
CA VAL A 78 3.81 -16.38 9.68
C VAL A 78 3.11 -16.04 8.38
N VAL A 79 3.66 -15.11 7.62
CA VAL A 79 3.18 -14.85 6.25
C VAL A 79 3.98 -15.74 5.31
N ASP A 80 3.30 -16.64 4.61
CA ASP A 80 3.93 -17.39 3.52
C ASP A 80 4.03 -16.48 2.29
N SER A 81 5.23 -15.93 2.13
CA SER A 81 5.57 -15.03 1.02
C SER A 81 5.53 -15.69 -0.35
N ALA A 82 5.74 -17.02 -0.43
CA ALA A 82 5.78 -17.74 -1.71
C ALA A 82 4.37 -17.92 -2.29
N SER A 83 3.38 -18.13 -1.42
CA SER A 83 1.98 -18.31 -1.77
C SER A 83 1.19 -16.99 -1.83
N THR A 84 1.74 -15.93 -1.24
CA THR A 84 1.15 -14.58 -1.24
C THR A 84 1.30 -13.90 -2.60
N VAL A 85 0.19 -13.39 -3.14
CA VAL A 85 0.13 -12.79 -4.49
C VAL A 85 -0.78 -11.57 -4.51
N LEU A 86 -0.38 -10.53 -5.24
CA LEU A 86 -1.23 -9.43 -5.67
C LEU A 86 -1.69 -9.67 -7.11
N GLU A 87 -2.99 -9.82 -7.30
CA GLU A 87 -3.64 -9.93 -8.61
C GLU A 87 -4.04 -8.55 -9.10
N LEU A 88 -3.44 -8.09 -10.19
CA LEU A 88 -3.65 -6.78 -10.78
C LEU A 88 -3.91 -6.92 -12.28
N GLY A 89 -5.17 -6.74 -12.67
CA GLY A 89 -5.62 -7.07 -14.02
C GLY A 89 -5.38 -8.56 -14.31
N ARG A 90 -4.58 -8.85 -15.35
CA ARG A 90 -4.18 -10.23 -15.69
C ARG A 90 -2.86 -10.66 -15.06
N ARG A 91 -2.22 -9.80 -14.27
CA ARG A 91 -0.89 -10.05 -13.69
C ARG A 91 -1.02 -10.63 -12.29
N ARG A 92 -0.10 -11.53 -11.97
CA ARG A 92 0.12 -12.05 -10.61
C ARG A 92 1.49 -11.62 -10.14
N ILE A 93 1.53 -10.83 -9.06
CA ILE A 93 2.74 -10.17 -8.58
C ILE A 93 3.06 -10.73 -7.20
N ARG A 94 4.23 -11.33 -7.05
CA ARG A 94 4.73 -11.83 -5.76
C ARG A 94 5.41 -10.71 -4.97
N PRO A 95 5.43 -10.78 -3.63
CA PRO A 95 6.20 -9.82 -2.85
C PRO A 95 7.70 -10.02 -3.11
N GLY A 96 8.40 -8.95 -3.50
CA GLY A 96 9.84 -8.99 -3.77
C GLY A 96 10.70 -8.92 -2.51
N ARG A 97 10.17 -8.38 -1.41
CA ARG A 97 10.82 -8.36 -0.10
C ARG A 97 9.78 -8.55 0.98
N VAL A 98 10.06 -9.46 1.91
CA VAL A 98 9.31 -9.65 3.15
C VAL A 98 10.21 -9.25 4.30
N VAL A 99 9.75 -8.28 5.09
CA VAL A 99 10.48 -7.80 6.26
C VAL A 99 9.63 -8.11 7.48
N PRO A 100 10.04 -9.09 8.31
CA PRO A 100 9.49 -9.23 9.65
C PRO A 100 9.76 -7.94 10.42
N GLY A 101 8.72 -7.35 10.98
CA GLY A 101 8.86 -6.17 11.84
C GLY A 101 8.80 -6.59 13.30
N PRO A 102 9.66 -6.04 14.18
CA PRO A 102 9.39 -6.14 15.62
C PRO A 102 8.06 -5.45 15.89
N SER A 103 7.19 -6.06 16.68
CA SER A 103 5.99 -5.39 17.13
C SER A 103 6.11 -5.03 18.61
N PRO A 104 5.85 -3.77 18.98
CA PRO A 104 5.57 -3.43 20.36
C PRO A 104 4.31 -4.20 20.82
N GLY A 105 4.37 -4.82 22.00
CA GLY A 105 3.21 -5.42 22.66
C GLY A 105 2.72 -6.77 22.12
N GLY A 106 3.61 -7.61 21.57
CA GLY A 106 3.29 -9.02 21.25
C GLY A 106 2.46 -9.26 19.98
N ALA A 107 2.06 -8.22 19.26
CA ALA A 107 1.53 -8.41 17.90
C ALA A 107 2.65 -8.91 16.95
N SER A 108 2.32 -9.51 15.82
CA SER A 108 3.32 -9.82 14.78
C SER A 108 3.02 -9.00 13.55
N ARG A 109 4.03 -8.32 13.02
CA ARG A 109 3.92 -7.41 11.88
C ARG A 109 4.83 -7.88 10.76
N THR A 110 4.31 -7.92 9.55
CA THR A 110 5.06 -8.26 8.35
C THR A 110 4.85 -7.19 7.28
N TYR A 111 5.93 -6.71 6.70
CA TYR A 111 5.90 -5.77 5.59
C TYR A 111 6.19 -6.49 4.27
N LEU A 112 5.29 -6.35 3.32
CA LEU A 112 5.31 -6.97 1.99
C LEU A 112 5.45 -5.90 0.92
N VAL A 113 6.44 -6.03 0.04
CA VAL A 113 6.65 -5.07 -1.06
C VAL A 113 6.30 -5.70 -2.39
N PHE A 114 5.29 -5.16 -3.08
CA PHE A 114 4.91 -5.54 -4.44
C PHE A 114 5.37 -4.47 -5.42
N ARG A 115 6.28 -4.82 -6.33
CA ARG A 115 6.82 -3.89 -7.33
C ARG A 115 6.08 -4.02 -8.65
N PHE A 116 5.63 -2.89 -9.19
CA PHE A 116 5.04 -2.77 -10.52
C PHE A 116 4.94 -1.31 -10.93
N ASP A 117 4.76 -1.05 -12.23
CA ASP A 117 4.47 0.30 -12.72
C ASP A 117 3.04 0.71 -12.34
N GLY A 118 2.91 1.40 -11.22
CA GLY A 118 1.64 1.91 -10.71
C GLY A 118 1.02 2.94 -11.65
N LEU A 119 1.82 3.79 -12.29
CA LEU A 119 1.33 4.82 -13.22
C LEU A 119 0.87 4.21 -14.54
N GLY A 120 1.63 3.24 -15.07
CA GLY A 120 1.22 2.44 -16.23
C GLY A 120 -0.08 1.68 -15.96
N SER A 121 -0.19 1.04 -14.79
CA SER A 121 -1.44 0.39 -14.34
C SER A 121 -2.59 1.41 -14.26
N TRP A 122 -2.29 2.64 -13.80
CA TRP A 122 -3.27 3.70 -13.84
C TRP A 122 -3.71 3.98 -15.29
N ASN A 123 -2.78 4.27 -16.19
CA ASN A 123 -3.13 4.62 -17.57
C ASN A 123 -3.85 3.48 -18.32
N ALA A 124 -3.57 2.23 -17.98
CA ALA A 124 -4.23 1.03 -18.53
C ALA A 124 -5.64 0.75 -17.94
N GLY A 125 -6.13 1.57 -17.02
CA GLY A 125 -7.45 1.38 -16.38
C GLY A 125 -7.49 0.34 -15.26
N GLU A 126 -6.34 -0.20 -14.84
CA GLU A 126 -6.23 -1.18 -13.75
C GLU A 126 -6.34 -0.48 -12.38
N ARG A 127 -7.57 -0.15 -11.96
CA ARG A 127 -7.88 0.62 -10.73
C ARG A 127 -8.05 -0.24 -9.48
N SER A 128 -8.13 -1.54 -9.63
CA SER A 128 -8.39 -2.48 -8.55
C SER A 128 -7.41 -3.63 -8.59
N ALA A 129 -7.06 -4.13 -7.42
CA ALA A 129 -6.24 -5.32 -7.25
C ALA A 129 -6.82 -6.20 -6.13
N ARG A 130 -6.52 -7.49 -6.17
CA ARG A 130 -6.85 -8.42 -5.10
C ARG A 130 -5.58 -8.97 -4.50
N LEU A 131 -5.37 -8.71 -3.22
CA LEU A 131 -4.28 -9.29 -2.46
C LEU A 131 -4.75 -10.60 -1.83
N ARG A 132 -4.06 -11.69 -2.15
CA ARG A 132 -4.27 -13.01 -1.57
C ARG A 132 -3.11 -13.31 -0.63
N LEU A 133 -3.38 -13.24 0.66
CA LEU A 133 -2.43 -13.49 1.73
C LEU A 133 -2.52 -14.94 2.19
N ALA A 134 -1.39 -15.65 2.14
CA ALA A 134 -1.23 -16.93 2.79
C ALA A 134 -0.62 -16.70 4.18
N LEU A 135 -1.35 -17.09 5.22
CA LEU A 135 -1.03 -16.82 6.62
C LEU A 135 -1.01 -18.14 7.39
N VAL A 136 -0.18 -18.23 8.42
CA VAL A 136 -0.31 -19.23 9.48
C VAL A 136 -0.71 -18.47 10.74
N VAL A 137 -1.87 -18.82 11.29
CA VAL A 137 -2.45 -18.20 12.49
C VAL A 137 -2.76 -19.31 13.48
N GLY A 138 -2.15 -19.25 14.67
CA GLY A 138 -2.30 -20.31 15.68
C GLY A 138 -1.84 -21.69 15.18
N GLY A 139 -0.82 -21.73 14.32
CA GLY A 139 -0.29 -22.98 13.73
C GLY A 139 -1.08 -23.54 12.55
N ALA A 140 -2.26 -22.98 12.23
CA ALA A 140 -3.07 -23.43 11.10
C ALA A 140 -2.88 -22.54 9.87
N PRO A 141 -2.73 -23.11 8.65
CA PRO A 141 -2.71 -22.34 7.42
C PRO A 141 -4.08 -21.72 7.15
N ARG A 142 -4.09 -20.46 6.74
CA ARG A 142 -5.26 -19.64 6.46
C ARG A 142 -5.01 -18.79 5.22
N GLU A 143 -6.08 -18.48 4.52
CA GLU A 143 -6.05 -17.56 3.38
C GLU A 143 -6.91 -16.34 3.69
N LEU A 144 -6.40 -15.17 3.35
CA LEU A 144 -7.12 -13.91 3.47
C LEU A 144 -7.10 -13.18 2.12
N LEU A 145 -8.29 -12.85 1.62
CA LEU A 145 -8.48 -12.03 0.43
C LEU A 145 -8.76 -10.59 0.84
N VAL A 146 -8.00 -9.66 0.26
CA VAL A 146 -8.15 -8.23 0.51
C VAL A 146 -8.27 -7.52 -0.82
N ASP A 147 -9.38 -6.82 -1.03
CA ASP A 147 -9.53 -5.97 -2.21
C ASP A 147 -8.83 -4.61 -1.97
N LEU A 148 -8.06 -4.18 -2.97
CA LEU A 148 -7.38 -2.91 -3.01
C LEU A 148 -7.95 -2.06 -4.14
N GLY A 149 -8.10 -0.77 -3.87
CA GLY A 149 -8.46 0.25 -4.86
C GLY A 149 -7.38 1.30 -5.00
N GLN A 150 -7.24 1.85 -6.22
CA GLN A 150 -6.52 3.09 -6.45
C GLN A 150 -7.44 4.28 -6.18
N SER A 151 -6.99 5.22 -5.36
CA SER A 151 -7.65 6.51 -5.20
C SER A 151 -6.82 7.66 -5.76
N ARG A 152 -7.51 8.62 -6.37
CA ARG A 152 -6.99 9.98 -6.50
C ARG A 152 -7.08 10.62 -5.13
N LEU A 153 -5.93 10.93 -4.53
CA LEU A 153 -5.90 11.93 -3.49
C LEU A 153 -6.23 13.26 -4.16
N SER A 154 -7.49 13.68 -4.08
CA SER A 154 -7.88 15.05 -4.43
C SER A 154 -7.11 16.00 -3.52
N ALA A 155 -6.56 17.08 -4.07
CA ALA A 155 -5.81 18.12 -3.36
C ALA A 155 -6.61 18.81 -2.23
N HIS A 156 -7.89 18.48 -2.07
CA HIS A 156 -8.84 19.08 -1.14
C HIS A 156 -9.52 18.05 -0.24
N GLY A 157 -8.89 16.92 0.12
CA GLY A 157 -9.45 15.99 1.12
C GLY A 157 -10.81 15.37 0.79
N THR A 158 -11.41 15.70 -0.36
CA THR A 158 -12.69 15.19 -0.81
C THR A 158 -12.47 13.86 -1.49
N ARG A 159 -12.84 12.83 -0.74
CA ARG A 159 -12.98 11.43 -1.11
C ARG A 159 -13.84 11.31 -2.37
N THR A 160 -13.24 11.08 -3.52
CA THR A 160 -13.95 10.43 -4.63
C THR A 160 -13.85 8.94 -4.40
N ASP A 161 -14.88 8.38 -3.77
CA ASP A 161 -15.02 6.94 -3.61
C ASP A 161 -15.42 6.34 -4.97
N PRO A 162 -14.63 5.42 -5.57
CA PRO A 162 -14.98 4.81 -6.84
C PRO A 162 -16.23 3.90 -6.74
N SER A 163 -16.75 3.63 -5.53
CA SER A 163 -17.98 2.87 -5.33
C SER A 163 -19.28 3.63 -5.68
N VAL A 164 -19.22 4.94 -5.97
CA VAL A 164 -20.40 5.77 -6.27
C VAL A 164 -20.69 5.92 -7.78
N ALA A 165 -19.85 5.33 -8.64
CA ALA A 165 -20.06 5.35 -10.08
C ALA A 165 -20.59 3.99 -10.60
N ARG A 166 -21.81 3.61 -10.20
CA ARG A 166 -22.64 2.64 -10.91
C ARG A 166 -24.10 3.05 -10.82
#